data_AF-A0A1V9DC11-F1
#
_entry.id   AF-A0A1V9DC11-F1
#
_cell.length_a   1.000
_cell.length_b   1.000
_cell.length_c   1.000
_cell.angle_alpha   90.00
_cell.angle_beta   90.00
_cell.angle_gamma   90.00
#
_symmetry.space_group_name_H-M   'P 1'
#
loop_
_entity.id
_entity.type
_entity.pdbx_description
1 polymer ?
#
loop_
_entity_poly.entity_id
_entity_poly.type
_entity_poly.pdbx_seq_one_letter_code
_entity_poly.pdbx_strand_id
1 'polypeptide(L)'
;MRNITALLAGLLALVALPAAADLSAQLTGFFQARDAQHAAGMTVEIKTPQAQWPACDAPQFSLPGNSRLWGAMSVAATCGDTRRFLQVQVQVTGQYLVATRLLARGSTVSADDFRLQSGRLDTLPARALFDASSVADAVVLRDIAPGQPVTLSMMRQPWRVKAGQSVMVIASGEGFNASGEGKALNNAILAQSVRVRMGNGQVVSGKVDADGNILISL
;
A
#
# COMPACT_ATOMS: atom_id res chain seq x y z
N MET A 1 29.67 -69.78 -41.88
CA MET A 1 29.63 -69.48 -40.43
C MET A 1 29.99 -68.02 -40.27
N ARG A 2 29.00 -67.13 -40.05
CA ARG A 2 29.21 -65.68 -39.90
C ARG A 2 28.32 -65.21 -38.76
N ASN A 3 28.93 -64.97 -37.61
CA ASN A 3 28.22 -64.74 -36.35
C ASN A 3 27.80 -63.28 -36.18
N ILE A 4 26.59 -63.15 -35.69
CA ILE A 4 25.85 -61.96 -35.26
C ILE A 4 26.38 -61.50 -33.90
N THR A 5 26.50 -60.19 -33.67
CA THR A 5 26.14 -59.56 -32.39
C THR A 5 25.82 -58.09 -32.60
N ALA A 6 24.56 -57.75 -32.37
CA ALA A 6 24.02 -56.40 -32.33
C ALA A 6 24.20 -55.84 -30.91
N LEU A 7 24.59 -54.57 -30.80
CA LEU A 7 24.61 -53.82 -29.54
C LEU A 7 23.64 -52.64 -29.68
N LEU A 8 22.42 -52.84 -29.20
CA LEU A 8 21.44 -51.78 -28.95
C LEU A 8 21.79 -51.09 -27.63
N ALA A 9 22.20 -49.82 -27.70
CA ALA A 9 22.27 -48.94 -26.53
C ALA A 9 20.89 -48.30 -26.31
N GLY A 10 20.16 -48.78 -25.31
CA GLY A 10 18.90 -48.20 -24.87
C GLY A 10 19.13 -46.91 -24.08
N LEU A 11 18.72 -45.78 -24.65
CA LEU A 11 18.70 -44.47 -23.99
C LEU A 11 17.50 -44.42 -23.04
N LEU A 12 17.74 -44.64 -21.73
CA LEU A 12 16.72 -44.41 -20.69
C LEU A 12 16.50 -42.90 -20.54
N ALA A 13 15.44 -42.36 -21.14
CA ALA A 13 14.96 -41.02 -20.84
C ALA A 13 14.21 -41.06 -19.49
N LEU A 14 14.81 -40.49 -18.44
CA LEU A 14 14.08 -40.16 -17.21
C LEU A 14 13.05 -39.08 -17.56
N VAL A 15 11.80 -39.49 -17.75
CA VAL A 15 10.66 -38.57 -17.79
C VAL A 15 10.40 -38.13 -16.35
N ALA A 16 10.85 -36.94 -15.98
CA ALA A 16 10.44 -36.29 -14.74
C ALA A 16 8.96 -35.91 -14.86
N LEU A 17 8.08 -36.70 -14.24
CA LEU A 17 6.68 -36.33 -14.07
C LEU A 17 6.63 -35.03 -13.25
N PRO A 18 5.86 -34.01 -13.66
CA PRO A 18 5.68 -32.82 -12.86
C PRO A 18 4.98 -33.26 -11.56
N ALA A 19 5.64 -33.01 -10.41
CA ALA A 19 4.99 -33.19 -9.13
C ALA A 19 3.70 -32.35 -9.12
N ALA A 20 2.57 -32.95 -8.74
CA ALA A 20 1.32 -32.23 -8.54
C ALA A 20 1.62 -30.98 -7.71
N ALA A 21 1.41 -29.80 -8.29
CA ALA A 21 1.73 -28.56 -7.62
C ALA A 21 0.87 -28.45 -6.37
N ASP A 22 1.52 -28.42 -5.21
CA ASP A 22 0.86 -28.20 -3.92
C ASP A 22 -0.06 -26.98 -4.04
N LEU A 23 -1.33 -27.12 -3.68
CA LEU A 23 -2.33 -26.04 -3.73
C LEU A 23 -1.82 -24.80 -2.97
N SER A 24 -1.05 -25.02 -1.90
CA SER A 24 -0.40 -23.96 -1.13
C SER A 24 0.61 -23.16 -1.98
N ALA A 25 1.40 -23.85 -2.81
CA ALA A 25 2.39 -23.24 -3.70
C ALA A 25 1.70 -22.50 -4.86
N GLN A 26 0.63 -23.07 -5.42
CA GLN A 26 -0.16 -22.41 -6.47
C GLN A 26 -0.81 -21.11 -5.97
N LEU A 27 -1.40 -21.14 -4.76
CA LEU A 27 -1.94 -19.95 -4.13
C LEU A 27 -0.85 -18.94 -3.80
N THR A 28 0.29 -19.39 -3.29
CA THR A 28 1.44 -18.51 -3.01
C THR A 28 1.90 -17.80 -4.28
N GLY A 29 2.07 -18.52 -5.39
CA GLY A 29 2.41 -17.93 -6.69
C GLY A 29 1.35 -16.95 -7.20
N PHE A 30 0.06 -17.26 -7.02
CA PHE A 30 -1.05 -16.37 -7.38
C PHE A 30 -0.99 -15.03 -6.62
N PHE A 31 -0.72 -15.05 -5.31
CA PHE A 31 -0.61 -13.82 -4.53
C PHE A 31 0.69 -13.07 -4.78
N GLN A 32 1.82 -13.77 -5.00
CA GLN A 32 3.10 -13.15 -5.35
C GLN A 32 3.02 -12.40 -6.68
N ALA A 33 2.32 -12.95 -7.68
CA ALA A 33 2.11 -12.29 -8.97
C ALA A 33 1.26 -11.01 -8.86
N ARG A 34 0.37 -10.92 -7.86
CA ARG A 34 -0.47 -9.73 -7.62
C ARG A 34 0.27 -8.61 -6.89
N ASP A 35 1.33 -8.94 -6.15
CA ASP A 35 2.11 -7.98 -5.36
C ASP A 35 3.59 -8.35 -5.38
N ALA A 36 4.23 -8.03 -6.51
CA ALA A 36 5.64 -8.30 -6.75
C ALA A 36 6.55 -7.60 -5.72
N GLN A 37 6.12 -6.47 -5.14
CA GLN A 37 6.91 -5.72 -4.17
C GLN A 37 7.15 -6.50 -2.88
N HIS A 38 6.18 -7.32 -2.43
CA HIS A 38 6.27 -8.06 -1.17
C HIS A 38 6.32 -9.59 -1.36
N ALA A 39 6.50 -10.05 -2.60
CA ALA A 39 6.49 -11.46 -2.96
C ALA A 39 7.51 -12.30 -2.16
N ALA A 40 8.70 -11.74 -1.87
CA ALA A 40 9.78 -12.45 -1.20
C ALA A 40 9.45 -12.85 0.26
N GLY A 41 8.59 -12.09 0.94
CA GLY A 41 8.20 -12.33 2.34
C GLY A 41 6.81 -12.95 2.49
N MET A 42 6.21 -13.42 1.39
CA MET A 42 4.82 -13.86 1.34
C MET A 42 4.69 -15.36 1.56
N THR A 43 3.73 -15.76 2.39
CA THR A 43 3.37 -17.16 2.63
C THR A 43 1.86 -17.28 2.78
N VAL A 44 1.26 -18.28 2.14
CA VAL A 44 -0.18 -18.49 2.18
C VAL A 44 -0.49 -19.73 3.01
N GLU A 45 -1.27 -19.55 4.07
CA GLU A 45 -1.75 -20.64 4.90
C GLU A 45 -3.23 -20.90 4.59
N ILE A 46 -3.58 -22.13 4.21
CA ILE A 46 -4.96 -22.52 3.92
C ILE A 46 -5.62 -22.93 5.24
N LYS A 47 -6.67 -22.21 5.66
CA LYS A 47 -7.46 -22.52 6.86
C LYS A 47 -8.59 -23.50 6.59
N THR A 48 -9.03 -23.61 5.33
CA THR A 48 -10.04 -24.60 4.93
C THR A 48 -9.48 -26.04 5.03
N PRO A 49 -10.21 -26.99 5.64
CA PRO A 49 -9.77 -28.38 5.72
C PRO A 49 -9.53 -29.02 4.35
N GLN A 50 -8.53 -29.91 4.26
CA GLN A 50 -8.12 -30.55 3.00
C GLN A 50 -9.25 -31.31 2.29
N ALA A 51 -10.20 -31.86 3.04
CA ALA A 51 -11.38 -32.55 2.46
C ALA A 51 -12.29 -31.63 1.61
N GLN A 52 -12.15 -30.32 1.73
CA GLN A 52 -12.93 -29.32 0.99
C GLN A 52 -12.12 -28.64 -0.12
N TRP A 53 -10.89 -29.08 -0.35
CA TRP A 53 -10.03 -28.52 -1.39
C TRP A 53 -10.56 -28.86 -2.80
N PRO A 54 -10.24 -28.03 -3.81
CA PRO A 54 -10.48 -28.38 -5.21
C PRO A 54 -9.79 -29.71 -5.57
N ALA A 55 -10.46 -30.53 -6.38
CA ALA A 55 -9.93 -31.83 -6.80
C ALA A 55 -9.14 -31.81 -8.11
N CYS A 56 -9.00 -30.65 -8.76
CA CYS A 56 -8.25 -30.51 -10.01
C CYS A 56 -6.80 -30.09 -9.78
N ASP A 57 -5.92 -30.43 -10.73
CA ASP A 57 -4.50 -30.12 -10.65
C ASP A 57 -4.19 -28.62 -10.80
N ALA A 58 -5.01 -27.87 -11.55
CA ALA A 58 -4.81 -26.46 -11.86
C ALA A 58 -6.09 -25.63 -11.67
N PRO A 59 -6.50 -25.36 -10.41
CA PRO A 59 -7.65 -24.50 -10.14
C PRO A 59 -7.43 -23.06 -10.59
N GLN A 60 -8.47 -22.45 -11.15
CA GLN A 60 -8.48 -21.01 -11.43
C GLN A 60 -8.88 -20.24 -10.18
N PHE A 61 -7.99 -19.36 -9.71
CA PHE A 61 -8.26 -18.53 -8.54
C PHE A 61 -8.89 -17.20 -8.90
N SER A 62 -9.92 -16.82 -8.13
CA SER A 62 -10.54 -15.51 -8.21
C SER A 62 -10.82 -14.95 -6.81
N LEU A 63 -10.72 -13.63 -6.70
CA LEU A 63 -10.94 -12.90 -5.46
C LEU A 63 -12.21 -12.03 -5.57
N PRO A 64 -12.91 -11.78 -4.47
CA PRO A 64 -13.91 -10.72 -4.40
C PRO A 64 -13.33 -9.36 -4.86
N GLY A 65 -14.13 -8.52 -5.52
CA GLY A 65 -13.65 -7.28 -6.18
C GLY A 65 -12.98 -6.24 -5.29
N ASN A 66 -13.15 -6.31 -3.96
CA ASN A 66 -12.49 -5.42 -2.98
C ASN A 66 -11.59 -6.19 -2.00
N SER A 67 -10.92 -7.24 -2.50
CA SER A 67 -10.05 -8.06 -1.65
C SER A 67 -8.79 -7.30 -1.26
N ARG A 68 -8.47 -7.34 0.03
CA ARG A 68 -7.21 -6.83 0.57
C ARG A 68 -6.03 -7.53 -0.12
N LEU A 69 -4.87 -6.88 -0.11
CA LEU A 69 -3.65 -7.49 -0.64
C LEU A 69 -3.23 -8.70 0.20
N TRP A 70 -3.29 -8.57 1.53
CA TRP A 70 -2.86 -9.59 2.48
C TRP A 70 -3.85 -9.77 3.63
N GLY A 71 -3.62 -10.77 4.49
CA GLY A 71 -4.44 -11.12 5.64
C GLY A 71 -5.44 -12.24 5.35
N ALA A 72 -6.44 -12.38 6.24
CA ALA A 72 -7.50 -13.36 6.10
C ALA A 72 -8.45 -13.01 4.95
N MET A 73 -8.66 -13.93 4.01
CA MET A 73 -9.62 -13.74 2.92
C MET A 73 -10.14 -15.06 2.33
N SER A 74 -11.23 -14.96 1.57
CA SER A 74 -11.83 -16.06 0.84
C SER A 74 -11.39 -16.03 -0.63
N VAL A 75 -10.80 -17.11 -1.10
CA VAL A 75 -10.39 -17.31 -2.50
C VAL A 75 -11.35 -18.30 -3.14
N ALA A 76 -11.94 -17.92 -4.27
CA ALA A 76 -12.70 -18.87 -5.08
C ALA A 76 -11.73 -19.66 -5.97
N ALA A 77 -11.71 -20.98 -5.80
CA ALA A 77 -11.01 -21.92 -6.66
C ALA A 77 -12.04 -22.60 -7.57
N THR A 78 -11.92 -22.39 -8.87
CA THR A 78 -12.80 -22.97 -9.89
C THR A 78 -12.07 -24.10 -10.61
N CYS A 79 -12.69 -25.28 -10.63
CA CYS A 79 -12.25 -26.48 -11.35
C CYS A 79 -13.38 -26.93 -12.27
N GLY A 80 -13.29 -26.65 -13.57
CA GLY A 80 -14.40 -26.88 -14.51
C GLY A 80 -15.68 -26.20 -14.01
N ASP A 81 -16.74 -26.98 -13.82
CA ASP A 81 -18.04 -26.48 -13.33
C ASP A 81 -18.13 -26.36 -11.80
N THR A 82 -17.12 -26.83 -11.06
CA THR A 82 -17.13 -26.80 -9.60
C THR A 82 -16.38 -25.59 -9.07
N ARG A 83 -17.08 -24.74 -8.30
CA ARG A 83 -16.49 -23.62 -7.57
C ARG A 83 -16.44 -23.90 -6.08
N ARG A 84 -15.25 -23.85 -5.49
CA ARG A 84 -15.02 -24.00 -4.04
C ARG A 84 -14.46 -22.70 -3.47
N PHE A 85 -14.73 -22.43 -2.20
CA PHE A 85 -14.19 -21.28 -1.50
C PHE A 85 -13.19 -21.74 -0.45
N LEU A 86 -11.96 -21.23 -0.55
CA LEU A 86 -10.87 -21.51 0.38
C LEU A 86 -10.68 -20.29 1.28
N GLN A 87 -10.78 -20.49 2.59
CA GLN A 87 -10.35 -19.52 3.58
C GLN A 87 -8.83 -19.62 3.68
N VAL A 88 -8.15 -18.50 3.43
CA VAL A 88 -6.68 -18.43 3.47
C VAL A 88 -6.24 -17.28 4.36
N GLN A 89 -5.06 -17.42 4.96
CA GLN A 89 -4.32 -16.35 5.59
C GLN A 89 -3.09 -16.05 4.73
N VAL A 90 -3.09 -14.91 4.05
CA VAL A 90 -1.93 -14.42 3.30
C VAL A 90 -1.04 -13.65 4.28
N GLN A 91 0.04 -14.30 4.73
CA GLN A 91 1.02 -13.74 5.63
C GLN A 91 2.09 -13.02 4.80
N VAL A 92 2.44 -11.79 5.19
CA VAL A 92 3.52 -11.04 4.55
C VAL A 92 4.44 -10.49 5.61
N THR A 93 5.72 -10.78 5.47
CA THR A 93 6.78 -10.20 6.31
C THR A 93 7.50 -9.10 5.55
N GLY A 94 7.70 -7.96 6.20
CA GLY A 94 8.42 -6.84 5.62
C GLY A 94 8.75 -5.80 6.68
N GLN A 95 9.26 -4.66 6.24
CA GLN A 95 9.64 -3.56 7.13
C GLN A 95 8.51 -2.53 7.24
N TYR A 96 8.29 -2.02 8.46
CA TYR A 96 7.31 -0.96 8.75
C TYR A 96 7.87 0.03 9.76
N LEU A 97 7.29 1.23 9.81
CA LEU A 97 7.72 2.27 10.72
C LEU A 97 7.17 2.08 12.13
N VAL A 98 8.05 2.23 13.11
CA VAL A 98 7.72 2.34 14.54
C VAL A 98 8.32 3.61 15.13
N ALA A 99 7.67 4.16 16.15
CA ALA A 99 8.22 5.30 16.89
C ALA A 99 9.42 4.86 17.75
N THR A 100 10.50 5.66 17.78
CA THR A 100 11.70 5.39 18.59
C THR A 100 11.56 5.88 20.03
N ARG A 101 10.68 6.86 20.25
CA ARG A 101 10.38 7.48 21.54
C ARG A 101 8.88 7.77 21.67
N LEU A 102 8.46 8.26 22.83
CA LEU A 102 7.12 8.82 23.00
C LEU A 102 6.95 10.08 22.13
N LEU A 103 5.92 10.09 21.29
CA LEU A 103 5.53 11.24 20.47
C LEU A 103 4.19 11.77 21.00
N ALA A 104 4.21 12.95 21.60
CA ALA A 104 3.03 13.54 22.21
C ALA A 104 2.12 14.21 21.17
N ARG A 105 0.81 14.22 21.43
CA ARG A 105 -0.16 14.95 20.63
C ARG A 105 0.26 16.41 20.46
N GLY A 106 0.25 16.86 19.20
CA GLY A 106 0.59 18.22 18.82
C GLY A 106 2.08 18.46 18.57
N SER A 107 2.96 17.50 18.88
CA SER A 107 4.38 17.63 18.53
C SER A 107 4.59 17.47 17.02
N THR A 108 5.55 18.22 16.48
CA THR A 108 6.13 17.94 15.17
C THR A 108 7.13 16.79 15.30
N VAL A 109 7.21 15.96 14.26
CA VAL A 109 8.13 14.83 14.19
C VAL A 109 9.14 15.01 13.06
N SER A 110 10.28 14.38 13.21
CA SER A 110 11.34 14.28 12.21
C SER A 110 11.53 12.82 11.79
N ALA A 111 12.34 12.57 10.76
CA ALA A 111 12.66 11.20 10.34
C ALA A 111 13.34 10.38 11.46
N ASP A 112 14.11 11.02 12.34
CA ASP A 112 14.86 10.37 13.43
C ASP A 112 13.96 9.86 14.57
N ASP A 113 12.72 10.34 14.62
CA ASP A 113 11.70 9.87 15.58
C ASP A 113 11.13 8.49 15.21
N PHE A 114 11.59 7.93 14.08
CA PHE A 114 11.12 6.68 13.54
C PHE A 114 12.27 5.74 13.18
N ARG A 115 11.98 4.45 13.21
CA ARG A 115 12.86 3.43 12.66
C ARG A 115 12.05 2.37 11.92
N LEU A 116 12.70 1.70 10.97
CA LEU A 116 12.14 0.53 10.34
C LEU A 116 12.27 -0.69 11.27
N GLN A 117 11.20 -1.47 11.36
CA GLN A 117 11.12 -2.73 12.10
C GLN A 117 10.61 -3.81 11.18
N SER A 118 11.25 -4.98 11.19
CA SER A 118 10.79 -6.15 10.43
C SER A 118 9.69 -6.88 11.19
N GLY A 119 8.63 -7.31 10.49
CA GLY A 119 7.59 -8.15 11.05
C GLY A 119 6.40 -8.37 10.10
N ARG A 120 5.32 -8.92 10.65
CA ARG A 120 4.12 -9.33 9.92
C ARG A 120 3.26 -8.13 9.51
N LEU A 121 3.31 -7.76 8.24
CA LEU A 121 2.58 -6.64 7.68
C LEU A 121 1.06 -6.86 7.67
N ASP A 122 0.61 -8.10 7.49
CA ASP A 122 -0.81 -8.47 7.48
C ASP A 122 -1.49 -8.34 8.84
N THR A 123 -0.71 -8.17 9.91
CA THR A 123 -1.21 -7.93 11.27
C THR A 123 -1.24 -6.46 11.66
N LEU A 124 -0.68 -5.58 10.80
CA LEU A 124 -0.60 -4.16 11.11
C LEU A 124 -1.96 -3.47 11.01
N PRO A 125 -2.17 -2.38 11.76
CA PRO A 125 -3.36 -1.57 11.60
C PRO A 125 -3.46 -0.98 10.19
N ALA A 126 -4.68 -0.68 9.76
CA ALA A 126 -4.92 -0.11 8.44
C ALA A 126 -4.12 1.17 8.21
N ARG A 127 -3.54 1.29 7.00
CA ARG A 127 -2.70 2.43 6.57
C ARG A 127 -1.47 2.65 7.46
N ALA A 128 -0.86 1.57 7.90
CA ALA A 128 0.51 1.59 8.44
C ALA A 128 1.49 2.15 7.40
N LEU A 129 2.52 2.82 7.91
CA LEU A 129 3.53 3.46 7.09
C LEU A 129 4.78 2.60 6.99
N PHE A 130 5.37 2.58 5.79
CA PHE A 130 6.53 1.73 5.46
C PHE A 130 7.78 2.54 5.11
N ASP A 131 7.68 3.87 5.04
CA ASP A 131 8.78 4.76 4.67
C ASP A 131 8.75 6.06 5.49
N ALA A 132 9.91 6.45 6.02
CA ALA A 132 10.10 7.64 6.85
C ALA A 132 9.89 8.95 6.08
N SER A 133 10.06 8.96 4.75
CA SER A 133 9.81 10.17 3.95
C SER A 133 8.36 10.68 4.07
N SER A 134 7.43 9.77 4.35
CA SER A 134 5.99 10.08 4.46
C SER A 134 5.60 10.81 5.75
N VAL A 135 6.50 10.90 6.73
CA VAL A 135 6.23 11.42 8.09
C VAL A 135 7.09 12.62 8.48
N ALA A 136 8.01 13.05 7.61
CA ALA A 136 8.82 14.24 7.88
C ALA A 136 7.94 15.48 8.08
N ASP A 137 8.25 16.26 9.11
CA ASP A 137 7.53 17.48 9.53
C ASP A 137 6.04 17.28 9.86
N ALA A 138 5.59 16.02 10.00
CA ALA A 138 4.21 15.74 10.34
C ALA A 138 3.90 16.17 11.78
N VAL A 139 2.62 16.45 12.03
CA VAL A 139 2.11 16.81 13.35
C VAL A 139 1.29 15.66 13.89
N VAL A 140 1.64 15.22 15.10
CA VAL A 140 1.01 14.10 15.79
C VAL A 140 -0.40 14.48 16.28
N LEU A 141 -1.39 13.65 15.99
CA LEU A 141 -2.80 13.90 16.34
C LEU A 141 -3.21 13.23 17.67
N ARG A 142 -2.46 12.23 18.11
CA ARG A 142 -2.65 11.46 19.35
C ARG A 142 -1.32 10.90 19.83
N ASP A 143 -1.17 10.64 21.12
CA ASP A 143 0.07 10.09 21.65
C ASP A 143 0.43 8.75 21.00
N ILE A 144 1.71 8.59 20.64
CA ILE A 144 2.27 7.38 20.02
C ILE A 144 3.39 6.85 20.92
N ALA A 145 3.23 5.64 21.42
CA ALA A 145 4.19 4.99 22.30
C ALA A 145 5.44 4.50 21.54
N PRO A 146 6.60 4.40 22.20
CA PRO A 146 7.79 3.80 21.59
C PRO A 146 7.52 2.35 21.17
N GLY A 147 8.01 1.96 20.00
CA GLY A 147 7.79 0.64 19.39
C GLY A 147 6.41 0.43 18.76
N GLN A 148 5.50 1.40 18.87
CA GLN A 148 4.17 1.31 18.27
C GLN A 148 4.25 1.49 16.74
N PRO A 149 3.57 0.64 15.94
CA PRO A 149 3.44 0.85 14.51
C PRO A 149 2.75 2.17 14.18
N VAL A 150 3.35 2.92 13.27
CA VAL A 150 2.90 4.26 12.91
C VAL A 150 1.95 4.20 11.72
N THR A 151 0.82 4.90 11.80
CA THR A 151 -0.18 4.95 10.72
C THR A 151 -0.47 6.37 10.26
N LEU A 152 -0.96 6.49 9.02
CA LEU A 152 -1.38 7.77 8.45
C LEU A 152 -2.47 8.49 9.27
N SER A 153 -3.28 7.78 10.05
CA SER A 153 -4.33 8.38 10.87
C SER A 153 -3.81 8.94 12.21
N MET A 154 -2.56 8.65 12.58
CA MET A 154 -1.94 9.17 13.80
C MET A 154 -1.39 10.58 13.61
N MET A 155 -1.20 11.02 12.36
CA MET A 155 -0.51 12.27 12.05
C MET A 155 -1.22 13.00 10.92
N ARG A 156 -0.96 14.29 10.82
CA ARG A 156 -1.30 15.10 9.66
C ARG A 156 -0.06 15.79 9.13
N GLN A 157 -0.07 16.09 7.84
CA GLN A 157 0.93 16.98 7.26
C GLN A 157 0.86 18.38 7.93
N PRO A 158 1.98 19.10 8.04
CA PRO A 158 1.99 20.44 8.61
C PRO A 158 1.16 21.39 7.75
N TRP A 159 0.62 22.44 8.38
CA TRP A 159 -0.12 23.45 7.63
C TRP A 159 0.85 24.26 6.80
N ARG A 160 0.72 24.21 5.48
CA ARG A 160 1.47 25.07 4.58
C ARG A 160 0.96 26.51 4.67
N VAL A 161 -0.36 26.65 4.79
CA VAL A 161 -1.04 27.92 5.02
C VAL A 161 -1.91 27.79 6.26
N LYS A 162 -1.82 28.77 7.17
CA LYS A 162 -2.64 28.87 8.39
C LYS A 162 -3.73 29.92 8.22
N ALA A 163 -4.86 29.73 8.90
CA ALA A 163 -5.90 30.74 8.97
C ALA A 163 -5.34 32.04 9.59
N GLY A 164 -5.67 33.18 8.98
CA GLY A 164 -5.15 34.50 9.33
C GLY A 164 -3.81 34.86 8.69
N GLN A 165 -3.11 33.90 8.06
CA GLN A 165 -1.84 34.16 7.35
C GLN A 165 -2.08 35.04 6.12
N SER A 166 -1.19 36.01 5.90
CA SER A 166 -1.12 36.75 4.63
C SER A 166 -0.56 35.84 3.56
N VAL A 167 -1.27 35.71 2.44
CA VAL A 167 -0.91 34.85 1.33
C VAL A 167 -1.06 35.61 0.01
N MET A 168 -0.20 35.28 -0.95
CA MET A 168 -0.34 35.73 -2.33
C MET A 168 -1.34 34.82 -3.05
N VAL A 169 -2.33 35.42 -3.70
CA VAL A 169 -3.24 34.72 -4.61
C VAL A 169 -2.76 34.99 -6.03
N ILE A 170 -2.58 33.92 -6.82
CA ILE A 170 -2.18 33.98 -8.22
C ILE A 170 -3.29 33.33 -9.03
N ALA A 171 -3.95 34.12 -9.87
CA ALA A 171 -5.01 33.66 -10.75
C ALA A 171 -4.53 33.70 -12.20
N SER A 172 -4.58 32.55 -12.87
CA SER A 172 -4.13 32.39 -14.26
C SER A 172 -5.22 31.73 -15.10
N GLY A 173 -5.40 32.21 -16.33
CA GLY A 173 -6.24 31.60 -17.36
C GLY A 173 -5.79 32.03 -18.75
N GLU A 174 -6.59 31.72 -19.78
CA GLU A 174 -6.20 32.03 -21.17
C GLU A 174 -6.07 33.54 -21.39
N GLY A 175 -4.83 34.01 -21.59
CA GLY A 175 -4.52 35.42 -21.86
C GLY A 175 -4.50 36.35 -20.65
N PHE A 176 -4.62 35.84 -19.42
CA PHE A 176 -4.52 36.68 -18.21
C PHE A 176 -3.75 36.02 -17.07
N ASN A 177 -3.04 36.86 -16.31
CA ASN A 177 -2.42 36.52 -15.05
C ASN A 177 -2.62 37.69 -14.08
N ALA A 178 -3.22 37.42 -12.92
CA ALA A 178 -3.47 38.40 -11.89
C ALA A 178 -2.91 37.90 -10.57
N SER A 179 -2.30 38.79 -9.79
CA SER A 179 -1.87 38.49 -8.43
C SER A 179 -2.39 39.51 -7.44
N GLY A 180 -2.61 39.09 -6.21
CA GLY A 180 -3.06 39.97 -5.15
C GLY A 180 -2.90 39.34 -3.77
N GLU A 181 -2.68 40.19 -2.77
CA GLU A 181 -2.55 39.76 -1.40
C GLU A 181 -3.93 39.60 -0.71
N GLY A 182 -4.04 38.59 0.14
CA GLY A 182 -5.21 38.38 0.98
C GLY A 182 -4.89 37.59 2.24
N LYS A 183 -5.90 37.44 3.11
CA LYS A 183 -5.78 36.64 4.33
C LYS A 183 -6.48 35.31 4.19
N ALA A 184 -5.78 34.21 4.48
CA ALA A 184 -6.36 32.88 4.48
C ALA A 184 -7.43 32.74 5.58
N LEU A 185 -8.55 32.11 5.26
CA LEU A 185 -9.68 31.89 6.18
C LEU A 185 -9.69 30.50 6.81
N ASN A 186 -8.93 29.55 6.25
CA ASN A 186 -8.78 28.20 6.79
C ASN A 186 -7.34 27.72 6.66
N ASN A 187 -6.98 26.71 7.46
CA ASN A 187 -5.70 26.01 7.30
C ASN A 187 -5.75 25.12 6.05
N ALA A 188 -4.61 24.96 5.39
CA ALA A 188 -4.48 24.09 4.24
C ALA A 188 -3.05 23.52 4.10
N ILE A 189 -2.96 22.29 3.59
CA ILE A 189 -1.72 21.65 3.15
C ILE A 189 -1.51 21.87 1.63
N LEU A 190 -0.38 21.41 1.10
CA LEU A 190 -0.09 21.45 -0.33
C LEU A 190 -1.26 20.86 -1.15
N ALA A 191 -1.62 21.53 -2.25
CA ALA A 191 -2.72 21.20 -3.16
C ALA A 191 -4.14 21.17 -2.54
N GLN A 192 -4.28 21.47 -1.25
CA GLN A 192 -5.59 21.58 -0.59
C GLN A 192 -6.22 22.94 -0.92
N SER A 193 -7.56 22.97 -0.98
CA SER A 193 -8.31 24.20 -1.19
C SER A 193 -8.28 25.11 0.04
N VAL A 194 -8.08 26.40 -0.18
CA VAL A 194 -8.11 27.45 0.83
C VAL A 194 -8.95 28.62 0.34
N ARG A 195 -9.77 29.15 1.25
CA ARG A 195 -10.50 30.40 1.03
C ARG A 195 -9.66 31.57 1.51
N VAL A 196 -9.59 32.62 0.71
CA VAL A 196 -8.80 33.82 0.99
C VAL A 196 -9.70 35.04 0.91
N ARG A 197 -9.66 35.89 1.94
CA ARG A 197 -10.30 37.20 1.92
C ARG A 197 -9.32 38.23 1.37
N MET A 198 -9.65 38.78 0.21
CA MET A 198 -8.88 39.83 -0.47
C MET A 198 -9.04 41.17 0.24
N GLY A 199 -8.15 42.12 -0.03
CA GLY A 199 -8.21 43.48 0.54
C GLY A 199 -9.51 44.23 0.26
N ASN A 200 -10.17 43.94 -0.87
CA ASN A 200 -11.48 44.50 -1.23
C ASN A 200 -12.68 43.82 -0.54
N GLY A 201 -12.43 42.85 0.34
CA GLY A 201 -13.45 42.10 1.07
C GLY A 201 -14.06 40.92 0.33
N GLN A 202 -13.72 40.68 -0.95
CA GLN A 202 -14.14 39.49 -1.69
C GLN A 202 -13.44 38.25 -1.14
N VAL A 203 -14.11 37.09 -1.24
CA VAL A 203 -13.54 35.81 -0.84
C VAL A 203 -13.35 34.95 -2.08
N VAL A 204 -12.12 34.54 -2.33
CA VAL A 204 -11.73 33.67 -3.43
C VAL A 204 -11.30 32.31 -2.90
N SER A 205 -11.39 31.28 -3.73
CA SER A 205 -10.95 29.92 -3.39
C SER A 205 -9.93 29.44 -4.41
N GLY A 206 -8.82 28.91 -3.93
CA GLY A 206 -7.77 28.32 -4.77
C GLY A 206 -7.06 27.18 -4.06
N LYS A 207 -6.02 26.63 -4.68
CA LYS A 207 -5.20 25.54 -4.12
C LYS A 207 -3.85 26.07 -3.67
N VAL A 208 -3.35 25.56 -2.54
CA VAL A 208 -2.03 25.94 -2.03
C VAL A 208 -0.92 25.30 -2.89
N ASP A 209 0.09 26.08 -3.27
CA ASP A 209 1.29 25.60 -3.96
C ASP A 209 2.43 25.22 -2.99
N ALA A 210 3.59 24.87 -3.56
CA ALA A 210 4.77 24.48 -2.81
C ALA A 210 5.50 25.65 -2.12
N ASP A 211 5.12 26.90 -2.37
CA ASP A 211 5.69 28.10 -1.76
C ASP A 211 4.73 28.73 -0.73
N GLY A 212 3.47 28.27 -0.69
CA GLY A 212 2.41 28.80 0.17
C GLY A 212 1.54 29.87 -0.52
N ASN A 213 1.67 30.05 -1.84
CA ASN A 213 0.76 30.87 -2.64
C ASN A 213 -0.50 30.08 -2.99
N ILE A 214 -1.55 30.82 -3.33
CA ILE A 214 -2.87 30.28 -3.63
C ILE A 214 -3.12 30.39 -5.12
N LEU A 215 -3.11 29.26 -5.81
CA LEU A 215 -3.32 29.19 -7.25
C LEU A 215 -4.80 29.04 -7.58
N ILE A 216 -5.28 29.88 -8.50
CA ILE A 216 -6.61 29.79 -9.10
C ILE A 216 -6.41 29.58 -10.60
N SER A 217 -6.80 28.41 -11.09
CA SER A 217 -6.82 28.12 -12.52
C SER A 217 -8.27 28.19 -13.01
N LEU A 218 -8.50 29.04 -14.01
CA LEU A 218 -9.81 29.29 -14.62
C LEU A 218 -9.85 28.73 -16.05
#